data_AF-A0A9Q3XQR9-F1
#
_entry.id   AF-A0A9Q3XQR9-F1
#
_cell.length_a   1.000
_cell.length_b   1.000
_cell.length_c   1.000
_cell.angle_alpha   90.00
_cell.angle_beta   90.00
_cell.angle_gamma   90.00
#
_symmetry.space_group_name_H-M   'P 1'
#
loop_
_entity.id
_entity.type
_entity.pdbx_description
1 polymer ?
#
loop_
_entity_poly.entity_id
_entity_poly.type
_entity_poly.pdbx_seq_one_letter_code
_entity_poly.pdbx_strand_id
1 'polypeptide(L)'
;MSADGPDLIVAGAGGGLIAALRAAEHGLDVLVVEASDHFKRGNNTAMSTAMIPGAGSRWQREAGIEDSPQTFVEDVLRKTKGTADAELAGALARVSAPLVEWMADHLDVPLSLVTDFAYPGHSALRCHTVEGRHGSVLLEHLVRAVTAEPRIDVLAPARLTDVRVDDGRVTAAVITLPDGSTETIPTDAVLLATNGYGGDHERVVTHVPEIAQARYHGSEHSRGDALTIGDRLGAATAYLDAYQGHAALSKKASTLVGWATVMHGGVVLDLTGRRFGDETTGYSEYAAHLAARPESEGVIVIDRDIHDKCLSFTDFRQTVDSGAVVWADTPAELADALGLPADAVVGELAAVERFARGEESDPHGRTSFEHELTGPYAAIRIVPALFHTQGGLVVDGNARVLRPDGTAIEGLFASGGAAMGISGHGAAGYLAGNGLLPALGLAYLAADVVAGTHH
;
A
#
# COMPACT_ATOMS: atom_id res chain seq x y z
N MET A 1 29.76 5.63 -16.22
CA MET A 1 29.91 6.12 -14.84
C MET A 1 31.33 6.66 -14.65
N SER A 2 31.46 7.75 -13.89
CA SER A 2 32.74 8.39 -13.53
C SER A 2 33.56 7.46 -12.61
N ALA A 3 34.80 7.84 -12.30
CA ALA A 3 35.64 7.13 -11.34
C ALA A 3 35.09 7.19 -9.89
N ASP A 4 34.17 8.12 -9.62
CA ASP A 4 33.61 8.41 -8.30
C ASP A 4 32.25 7.71 -8.06
N GLY A 5 31.74 6.97 -9.06
CA GLY A 5 30.44 6.28 -8.99
C GLY A 5 29.24 7.20 -9.28
N PRO A 6 28.00 6.71 -9.13
CA PRO A 6 26.79 7.52 -9.24
C PRO A 6 26.62 8.43 -8.01
N ASP A 7 25.98 9.59 -8.21
CA ASP A 7 25.63 10.53 -7.14
C ASP A 7 24.63 9.91 -6.15
N LEU A 8 23.74 9.04 -6.64
CA LEU A 8 22.76 8.33 -5.84
C LEU A 8 22.59 6.87 -6.28
N ILE A 9 22.62 5.95 -5.33
CA ILE A 9 22.17 4.56 -5.53
C ILE A 9 20.77 4.38 -4.93
N VAL A 10 19.82 3.93 -5.74
CA VAL A 10 18.45 3.61 -5.31
C VAL A 10 18.25 2.09 -5.31
N ALA A 11 18.01 1.50 -4.15
CA ALA A 11 17.70 0.07 -4.04
C ALA A 11 16.18 -0.17 -4.05
N GLY A 12 15.66 -0.70 -5.16
CA GLY A 12 14.26 -1.05 -5.37
C GLY A 12 13.59 -0.24 -6.48
N ALA A 13 13.12 -0.94 -7.52
CA ALA A 13 12.51 -0.35 -8.73
C ALA A 13 10.97 -0.31 -8.64
N GLY A 14 10.44 0.01 -7.47
CA GLY A 14 9.03 0.36 -7.24
C GLY A 14 8.87 1.86 -7.03
N GLY A 15 8.58 2.27 -5.79
CA GLY A 15 8.52 3.69 -5.42
C GLY A 15 9.86 4.41 -5.56
N GLY A 16 10.99 3.70 -5.47
CA GLY A 16 12.34 4.26 -5.67
C GLY A 16 12.56 4.88 -7.04
N LEU A 17 11.79 4.50 -8.07
CA LEU A 17 11.88 5.13 -9.39
C LEU A 17 11.53 6.62 -9.35
N ILE A 18 10.71 7.07 -8.38
CA ILE A 18 10.46 8.50 -8.15
C ILE A 18 11.73 9.24 -7.75
N ALA A 19 12.52 8.67 -6.83
CA ALA A 19 13.78 9.28 -6.42
C ALA A 19 14.75 9.36 -7.60
N ALA A 20 14.85 8.30 -8.40
CA ALA A 20 15.74 8.28 -9.56
C ALA A 20 15.38 9.38 -10.58
N LEU A 21 14.10 9.50 -10.93
CA LEU A 21 13.61 10.52 -11.84
C LEU A 21 13.79 11.93 -11.28
N ARG A 22 13.47 12.13 -10.00
CA ARG A 22 13.59 13.42 -9.34
C ARG A 22 15.05 13.86 -9.19
N ALA A 23 15.95 12.94 -8.86
CA ALA A 23 17.39 13.22 -8.78
C ALA A 23 17.98 13.55 -10.16
N ALA A 24 17.59 12.82 -11.21
CA ALA A 24 18.02 13.09 -12.57
C ALA A 24 17.52 14.46 -13.08
N GLU A 25 16.31 14.90 -12.69
CA GLU A 25 15.81 16.25 -12.96
C GLU A 25 16.69 17.34 -12.35
N HIS A 26 17.32 17.06 -11.20
CA HIS A 26 18.33 17.93 -10.58
C HIS A 26 19.73 17.78 -11.19
N GLY A 27 19.90 16.94 -12.21
CA GLY A 27 21.16 16.74 -12.92
C GLY A 27 22.12 15.75 -12.26
N LEU A 28 21.63 14.90 -11.35
CA LEU A 28 22.40 13.84 -10.70
C LEU A 28 22.42 12.56 -11.54
N ASP A 29 23.54 11.83 -11.51
CA ASP A 29 23.68 10.51 -12.10
C ASP A 29 23.24 9.44 -11.08
N VAL A 30 22.31 8.56 -11.48
CA VAL A 30 21.64 7.62 -10.59
C VAL A 30 21.84 6.18 -11.06
N LEU A 31 22.11 5.28 -10.12
CA LEU A 31 22.03 3.83 -10.33
C LEU A 31 20.85 3.24 -9.56
N VAL A 32 19.87 2.68 -10.27
CA VAL A 32 18.80 1.88 -9.68
C VAL A 32 19.23 0.42 -9.63
N VAL A 33 19.17 -0.18 -8.45
CA VAL A 33 19.50 -1.59 -8.20
C VAL A 33 18.23 -2.34 -7.82
N GLU A 34 17.89 -3.41 -8.52
CA GLU A 34 16.65 -4.16 -8.31
C GLU A 34 16.89 -5.67 -8.30
N ALA A 35 16.42 -6.34 -7.24
CA ALA A 35 16.69 -7.74 -6.99
C ALA A 35 15.97 -8.69 -7.95
N SER A 36 14.87 -8.23 -8.57
CA SER A 36 14.03 -9.02 -9.47
C SER A 36 14.19 -8.58 -10.93
N ASP A 37 14.44 -9.50 -11.84
CA ASP A 37 14.30 -9.26 -13.28
C ASP A 37 12.82 -9.08 -13.71
N HIS A 38 11.88 -9.45 -12.83
CA HIS A 38 10.44 -9.34 -13.04
C HIS A 38 9.80 -8.12 -12.35
N PHE A 39 10.60 -7.15 -11.89
CA PHE A 39 10.11 -6.00 -11.11
C PHE A 39 8.97 -5.22 -11.79
N LYS A 40 8.94 -5.18 -13.13
CA LYS A 40 7.88 -4.51 -13.92
C LYS A 40 6.47 -5.07 -13.67
N ARG A 41 6.35 -6.25 -13.08
CA ARG A 41 5.07 -6.92 -12.78
C ARG A 41 4.99 -7.51 -11.38
N GLY A 42 6.13 -7.78 -10.73
CA GLY A 42 6.21 -8.51 -9.46
C GLY A 42 6.47 -7.66 -8.21
N ASN A 43 6.43 -6.33 -8.29
CA ASN A 43 6.63 -5.45 -7.14
C ASN A 43 5.30 -4.90 -6.58
N ASN A 44 5.29 -4.47 -5.31
CA ASN A 44 4.05 -4.01 -4.64
C ASN A 44 3.47 -2.73 -5.25
N THR A 45 4.28 -1.90 -5.92
CA THR A 45 3.77 -0.76 -6.68
C THR A 45 2.89 -1.24 -7.82
N ALA A 46 3.32 -2.24 -8.60
CA ALA A 46 2.55 -2.83 -9.70
C ALA A 46 1.25 -3.50 -9.25
N MET A 47 1.27 -4.13 -8.07
CA MET A 47 0.11 -4.85 -7.50
C MET A 47 -0.87 -3.95 -6.73
N SER A 48 -0.56 -2.66 -6.58
CA SER A 48 -1.43 -1.72 -5.87
C SER A 48 -2.65 -1.31 -6.70
N THR A 49 -3.61 -0.65 -6.07
CA THR A 49 -4.70 0.05 -6.78
C THR A 49 -4.31 1.44 -7.28
N ALA A 50 -3.01 1.78 -7.27
CA ALA A 50 -2.47 3.08 -7.67
C ALA A 50 -3.12 4.29 -6.95
N MET A 51 -3.53 4.14 -5.69
CA MET A 51 -4.16 5.21 -4.91
C MET A 51 -3.12 6.08 -4.21
N ILE A 52 -3.05 7.36 -4.57
CA ILE A 52 -2.08 8.32 -4.03
C ILE A 52 -2.83 9.55 -3.48
N PRO A 53 -2.85 9.77 -2.16
CA PRO A 53 -3.40 10.98 -1.57
C PRO A 53 -2.65 12.21 -2.09
N GLY A 54 -3.38 13.29 -2.41
CA GLY A 54 -2.82 14.59 -2.78
C GLY A 54 -3.63 15.71 -2.15
N ALA A 55 -3.36 16.02 -0.89
CA ALA A 55 -4.17 16.94 -0.10
C ALA A 55 -3.97 18.40 -0.53
N GLY A 56 -5.06 19.05 -0.93
CA GLY A 56 -5.06 20.38 -1.52
C GLY A 56 -4.62 20.41 -2.99
N SER A 57 -4.75 19.32 -3.75
CA SER A 57 -4.31 19.27 -5.16
C SER A 57 -5.15 20.16 -6.10
N ARG A 58 -4.64 20.42 -7.30
CA ARG A 58 -5.39 21.11 -8.37
C ARG A 58 -6.70 20.42 -8.72
N TRP A 59 -6.72 19.09 -8.76
CA TRP A 59 -7.94 18.34 -9.08
C TRP A 59 -9.01 18.51 -8.01
N GLN A 60 -8.63 18.57 -6.72
CA GLN A 60 -9.58 18.89 -5.66
C GLN A 60 -10.15 20.30 -5.82
N ARG A 61 -9.30 21.30 -6.10
CA ARG A 61 -9.75 22.69 -6.34
C ARG A 61 -10.70 22.79 -7.53
N GLU A 62 -10.39 22.12 -8.63
CA GLU A 62 -11.23 22.08 -9.85
C GLU A 62 -12.58 21.40 -9.59
N ALA A 63 -12.61 20.37 -8.74
CA ALA A 63 -13.83 19.69 -8.31
C ALA A 63 -14.59 20.45 -7.19
N GLY A 64 -14.10 21.59 -6.71
CA GLY A 64 -14.71 22.35 -5.61
C GLY A 64 -14.61 21.68 -4.24
N ILE A 65 -13.64 20.79 -4.05
CA ILE A 65 -13.38 20.07 -2.79
C ILE A 65 -12.37 20.88 -1.96
N GLU A 66 -12.77 21.28 -0.75
CA GLU A 66 -11.88 21.90 0.23
C GLU A 66 -11.11 20.83 1.02
N ASP A 67 -9.78 20.87 0.95
CA ASP A 67 -8.89 19.98 1.70
C ASP A 67 -7.54 20.67 1.92
N SER A 68 -6.73 20.14 2.84
CA SER A 68 -5.40 20.68 3.13
C SER A 68 -4.47 19.63 3.73
N PRO A 69 -3.14 19.84 3.69
CA PRO A 69 -2.19 19.00 4.42
C PRO A 69 -2.53 18.87 5.91
N GLN A 70 -3.03 19.94 6.54
CA GLN A 70 -3.44 19.93 7.95
C GLN A 70 -4.62 18.98 8.19
N THR A 71 -5.65 19.08 7.36
CA THR A 71 -6.83 18.18 7.41
C THR A 71 -6.42 16.72 7.23
N PHE A 72 -5.46 16.46 6.34
CA PHE A 72 -4.97 15.10 6.13
C PHE A 72 -4.17 14.57 7.35
N VAL A 73 -3.33 15.39 7.98
CA VAL A 73 -2.67 15.02 9.25
C VAL A 73 -3.68 14.71 10.34
N GLU A 74 -4.74 15.52 10.46
CA GLU A 74 -5.82 15.27 11.43
C GLU A 74 -6.53 13.95 11.18
N ASP A 75 -6.76 13.56 9.93
CA ASP A 75 -7.31 12.25 9.57
C ASP A 75 -6.37 11.11 9.97
N VAL A 76 -5.07 11.24 9.68
CA VAL A 76 -4.04 10.26 10.07
C VAL A 76 -4.01 10.08 11.59
N LEU A 77 -3.94 11.18 12.34
CA LEU A 77 -3.90 11.14 13.80
C LEU A 77 -5.20 10.58 14.39
N ARG A 78 -6.35 10.90 13.81
CA ARG A 78 -7.64 10.33 14.22
C ARG A 78 -7.69 8.82 13.99
N LYS A 79 -7.31 8.37 12.78
CA LYS A 79 -7.32 6.95 12.40
C LYS A 79 -6.36 6.13 13.26
N THR A 80 -5.20 6.70 13.57
CA THR A 80 -4.14 6.06 14.37
C THR A 80 -4.31 6.27 15.88
N LYS A 81 -5.38 6.95 16.33
CA LYS A 81 -5.63 7.30 17.74
C LYS A 81 -4.46 8.07 18.38
N GLY A 82 -3.79 8.90 17.59
CA GLY A 82 -2.65 9.74 18.00
C GLY A 82 -1.32 8.99 18.10
N THR A 83 -1.22 7.75 17.61
CA THR A 83 0.01 6.95 17.73
C THR A 83 0.99 7.13 16.57
N ALA A 84 0.53 7.64 15.42
CA ALA A 84 1.41 7.92 14.30
C ALA A 84 2.33 9.11 14.59
N ASP A 85 3.50 9.09 13.96
CA ASP A 85 4.44 10.19 13.98
C ASP A 85 3.87 11.41 13.24
N ALA A 86 3.62 12.49 13.99
CA ALA A 86 3.00 13.70 13.48
C ALA A 86 3.94 14.50 12.56
N GLU A 87 5.26 14.43 12.76
CA GLU A 87 6.23 15.14 11.94
C GLU A 87 6.30 14.50 10.55
N LEU A 88 6.43 13.17 10.51
CA LEU A 88 6.43 12.39 9.27
C LEU A 88 5.08 12.48 8.53
N ALA A 89 3.97 12.38 9.26
CA ALA A 89 2.64 12.62 8.68
C ALA A 89 2.53 14.02 8.08
N GLY A 90 3.05 15.04 8.75
CA GLY A 90 3.10 16.40 8.25
C GLY A 90 3.95 16.54 6.98
N ALA A 91 5.13 15.92 6.94
CA ALA A 91 5.99 15.94 5.77
C ALA A 91 5.31 15.29 4.55
N LEU A 92 4.72 14.10 4.73
CA LEU A 92 4.02 13.40 3.67
C LEU A 92 2.75 14.12 3.22
N ALA A 93 1.99 14.70 4.15
CA ALA A 93 0.81 15.49 3.79
C ALA A 93 1.18 16.73 2.97
N ARG A 94 2.28 17.41 3.31
CA ARG A 94 2.77 18.59 2.56
C ARG A 94 3.28 18.24 1.17
N VAL A 95 4.00 17.13 1.01
CA VAL A 95 4.52 16.71 -0.30
C VAL A 95 3.45 16.06 -1.18
N SER A 96 2.34 15.61 -0.59
CA SER A 96 1.32 14.82 -1.29
C SER A 96 0.78 15.47 -2.58
N ALA A 97 0.29 16.72 -2.52
CA ALA A 97 -0.19 17.44 -3.70
C ALA A 97 0.95 17.79 -4.70
N PRO A 98 2.09 18.38 -4.28
CA PRO A 98 3.23 18.61 -5.17
C PRO A 98 3.70 17.35 -5.90
N LEU A 99 3.73 16.20 -5.22
CA LEU A 99 4.13 14.92 -5.80
C LEU A 99 3.19 14.49 -6.92
N VAL A 100 1.87 14.46 -6.68
CA VAL A 100 0.91 14.01 -7.73
C VAL A 100 0.86 14.99 -8.89
N GLU A 101 1.00 16.29 -8.64
CA GLU A 101 1.06 17.31 -9.70
C GLU A 101 2.34 17.16 -10.53
N TRP A 102 3.49 16.97 -9.88
CA TRP A 102 4.77 16.72 -10.56
C TRP A 102 4.73 15.44 -11.41
N MET A 103 4.19 14.34 -10.87
CA MET A 103 4.04 13.09 -11.63
C MET A 103 3.19 13.27 -12.87
N ALA A 104 2.13 14.10 -12.80
CA ALA A 104 1.30 14.36 -13.96
C ALA A 104 1.99 15.29 -14.97
N ASP A 105 2.65 16.35 -14.51
CA ASP A 105 3.18 17.41 -15.38
C ASP A 105 4.56 17.08 -15.98
N HIS A 106 5.39 16.35 -15.24
CA HIS A 106 6.78 16.07 -15.62
C HIS A 106 6.97 14.63 -16.12
N LEU A 107 6.13 13.69 -15.68
CA LEU A 107 6.24 12.27 -16.06
C LEU A 107 5.09 11.79 -16.95
N ASP A 108 4.19 12.70 -17.36
CA ASP A 108 2.99 12.40 -18.16
C ASP A 108 2.12 11.28 -17.56
N VAL A 109 2.04 11.17 -16.22
CA VAL A 109 1.16 10.18 -15.57
C VAL A 109 -0.28 10.70 -15.61
N PRO A 110 -1.24 9.98 -16.20
CA PRO A 110 -2.62 10.44 -16.36
C PRO A 110 -3.42 10.26 -15.07
N LEU A 111 -3.11 11.09 -14.07
CA LEU A 111 -3.77 11.06 -12.77
C LEU A 111 -5.15 11.73 -12.80
N SER A 112 -6.08 11.14 -12.07
CA SER A 112 -7.44 11.64 -11.85
C SER A 112 -7.84 11.51 -10.39
N LEU A 113 -8.69 12.43 -9.91
CA LEU A 113 -9.24 12.37 -8.56
C LEU A 113 -10.37 11.33 -8.48
N VAL A 114 -10.32 10.47 -7.47
CA VAL A 114 -11.39 9.49 -7.19
C VAL A 114 -12.55 10.17 -6.48
N THR A 115 -13.72 10.19 -7.12
CA THR A 115 -14.92 10.86 -6.61
C THR A 115 -16.15 9.96 -6.48
N ASP A 116 -16.04 8.68 -6.81
CA ASP A 116 -17.16 7.72 -6.87
C ASP A 116 -17.40 6.97 -5.56
N PHE A 117 -16.47 7.02 -4.59
CA PHE A 117 -16.67 6.51 -3.23
C PHE A 117 -15.65 7.14 -2.26
N ALA A 118 -15.90 7.02 -0.95
CA ALA A 118 -15.00 7.47 0.11
C ALA A 118 -14.26 6.29 0.75
N TYR A 119 -12.95 6.45 0.98
CA TYR A 119 -12.16 5.47 1.72
C TYR A 119 -12.30 5.68 3.24
N PRO A 120 -12.40 4.60 4.04
CA PRO A 120 -12.45 4.71 5.50
C PRO A 120 -11.31 5.56 6.08
N GLY A 121 -11.68 6.51 6.93
CA GLY A 121 -10.76 7.38 7.67
C GLY A 121 -10.35 8.67 6.95
N HIS A 122 -10.63 8.83 5.66
CA HIS A 122 -10.48 10.13 4.97
C HIS A 122 -11.73 11.00 5.19
N SER A 123 -11.55 12.25 5.60
CA SER A 123 -12.64 13.24 5.71
C SER A 123 -12.93 14.00 4.42
N ALA A 124 -12.00 13.97 3.45
CA ALA A 124 -12.17 14.54 2.12
C ALA A 124 -11.72 13.56 1.03
N LEU A 125 -12.31 13.69 -0.16
CA LEU A 125 -11.89 12.97 -1.35
C LEU A 125 -10.54 13.52 -1.82
N ARG A 126 -9.46 12.75 -1.63
CA ARG A 126 -8.08 13.19 -1.93
C ARG A 126 -7.22 12.15 -2.63
N CYS A 127 -7.74 10.96 -2.87
CA CYS A 127 -6.99 9.90 -3.52
C CYS A 127 -7.02 10.10 -5.04
N HIS A 128 -5.84 10.16 -5.64
CA HIS A 128 -5.64 10.21 -7.07
C HIS A 128 -5.25 8.82 -7.56
N THR A 129 -5.60 8.51 -8.80
CA THR A 129 -5.31 7.21 -9.43
C THR A 129 -5.16 7.34 -10.94
N VAL A 130 -4.72 6.26 -11.56
CA VAL A 130 -4.60 6.12 -13.02
C VAL A 130 -5.77 5.31 -13.58
N GLU A 131 -5.92 5.31 -14.90
CA GLU A 131 -6.94 4.50 -15.59
C GLU A 131 -6.88 3.02 -15.15
N GLY A 132 -8.06 2.43 -14.94
CA GLY A 132 -8.18 1.04 -14.50
C GLY A 132 -7.80 0.80 -13.02
N ARG A 133 -7.36 1.83 -12.29
CA ARG A 133 -7.02 1.78 -10.85
C ARG A 133 -6.03 0.67 -10.52
N HIS A 134 -5.01 0.50 -11.35
CA HIS A 134 -4.06 -0.60 -11.23
C HIS A 134 -2.62 -0.11 -11.31
N GLY A 135 -1.82 -0.53 -10.35
CA GLY A 135 -0.45 -0.08 -10.11
C GLY A 135 0.51 -0.38 -11.24
N SER A 136 0.24 -1.41 -12.05
CA SER A 136 1.06 -1.72 -13.22
C SER A 136 1.03 -0.59 -14.26
N VAL A 137 -0.09 0.13 -14.38
CA VAL A 137 -0.22 1.27 -15.29
C VAL A 137 0.66 2.41 -14.80
N LEU A 138 0.60 2.71 -13.49
CA LEU A 138 1.51 3.68 -12.88
C LEU A 138 2.98 3.29 -13.08
N LEU A 139 3.34 2.04 -12.81
CA LEU A 139 4.70 1.56 -12.94
C LEU A 139 5.20 1.62 -14.39
N GLU A 140 4.34 1.36 -15.38
CA GLU A 140 4.68 1.47 -16.79
C GLU A 140 5.13 2.89 -17.17
N HIS A 141 4.43 3.92 -16.69
CA HIS A 141 4.83 5.31 -16.88
C HIS A 141 6.20 5.61 -16.24
N LEU A 142 6.42 5.16 -14.99
CA LEU A 142 7.69 5.37 -14.29
C LEU A 142 8.86 4.67 -15.00
N VAL A 143 8.66 3.42 -15.42
CA VAL A 143 9.67 2.64 -16.14
C VAL A 143 9.98 3.28 -17.49
N ARG A 144 8.96 3.78 -18.21
CA ARG A 144 9.15 4.49 -19.47
C ARG A 144 9.98 5.75 -19.28
N ALA A 145 9.66 6.56 -18.26
CA ALA A 145 10.41 7.78 -17.96
C ALA A 145 11.87 7.47 -17.60
N VAL A 146 12.10 6.47 -16.74
CA VAL A 146 13.46 6.05 -16.35
C VAL A 146 14.27 5.55 -17.55
N THR A 147 13.64 4.77 -18.43
CA THR A 147 14.32 4.23 -19.63
C THR A 147 14.69 5.34 -20.63
N ALA A 148 13.96 6.47 -20.61
CA ALA A 148 14.21 7.59 -21.50
C ALA A 148 15.26 8.58 -20.96
N GLU A 149 15.63 8.48 -19.69
CA GLU A 149 16.53 9.41 -19.01
C GLU A 149 17.98 8.92 -19.03
N PRO A 150 18.91 9.57 -19.76
CA PRO A 150 20.30 9.11 -19.89
C PRO A 150 21.11 9.14 -18.60
N ARG A 151 20.68 9.85 -17.56
CA ARG A 151 21.35 9.90 -16.26
C ARG A 151 20.99 8.75 -15.33
N ILE A 152 20.04 7.89 -15.71
CA ILE A 152 19.59 6.78 -14.87
C ILE A 152 20.03 5.45 -15.50
N ASP A 153 20.95 4.77 -14.83
CA ASP A 153 21.28 3.38 -15.11
C ASP A 153 20.40 2.46 -14.25
N VAL A 154 19.94 1.33 -14.82
CA VAL A 154 19.18 0.31 -14.09
C VAL A 154 19.93 -1.02 -14.14
N LEU A 155 20.29 -1.55 -12.98
CA LEU A 155 20.91 -2.86 -12.80
C LEU A 155 19.91 -3.84 -12.18
N ALA A 156 19.37 -4.73 -13.01
CA ALA A 156 18.44 -5.78 -12.61
C ALA A 156 18.71 -7.07 -13.42
N PRO A 157 18.80 -8.25 -12.78
CA PRO A 157 18.70 -8.47 -11.34
C PRO A 157 20.03 -8.21 -10.61
N ALA A 158 19.99 -7.43 -9.53
CA ALA A 158 21.05 -7.26 -8.53
C ALA A 158 20.45 -6.79 -7.20
N ARG A 159 20.95 -7.28 -6.06
CA ARG A 159 20.42 -6.94 -4.74
C ARG A 159 21.41 -6.09 -3.96
N LEU A 160 20.99 -4.92 -3.48
CA LEU A 160 21.77 -4.19 -2.47
C LEU A 160 21.72 -4.97 -1.15
N THR A 161 22.87 -5.38 -0.62
CA THR A 161 22.98 -6.26 0.55
C THR A 161 23.73 -5.63 1.73
N ASP A 162 24.43 -4.52 1.51
CA ASP A 162 25.11 -3.76 2.55
C ASP A 162 25.35 -2.31 2.11
N VAL A 163 25.61 -1.43 3.08
CA VAL A 163 26.05 -0.04 2.85
C VAL A 163 27.28 0.21 3.71
N ARG A 164 28.34 0.79 3.12
CA ARG A 164 29.55 1.18 3.83
C ARG A 164 29.38 2.58 4.39
N VAL A 165 29.71 2.74 5.67
CA VAL A 165 29.63 3.99 6.39
C VAL A 165 30.94 4.22 7.12
N ASP A 166 31.59 5.35 6.85
CA ASP A 166 32.81 5.80 7.51
C ASP A 166 32.56 7.16 8.16
N ASP A 167 33.01 7.35 9.40
CA ASP A 167 32.80 8.57 10.19
C ASP A 167 31.32 9.05 10.23
N GLY A 168 30.39 8.09 10.16
CA GLY A 168 28.94 8.36 10.21
C GLY A 168 28.29 8.73 8.88
N ARG A 169 29.05 8.69 7.77
CA ARG A 169 28.63 9.01 6.40
C ARG A 169 28.75 7.81 5.46
N VAL A 170 27.79 7.64 4.56
CA VAL A 170 27.83 6.65 3.48
C VAL A 170 29.04 6.88 2.57
N THR A 171 29.76 5.82 2.22
CA THR A 171 30.91 5.85 1.29
C THR A 171 30.79 4.89 0.12
N ALA A 172 29.93 3.86 0.23
CA ALA A 172 29.65 2.93 -0.86
C ALA A 172 28.39 2.09 -0.61
N ALA A 173 27.80 1.55 -1.68
CA ALA A 173 26.85 0.44 -1.61
C ALA A 173 27.53 -0.88 -1.96
N VAL A 174 27.09 -1.97 -1.33
CA VAL A 174 27.48 -3.33 -1.70
C VAL A 174 26.29 -4.01 -2.35
N ILE A 175 26.49 -4.49 -3.58
CA ILE A 175 25.49 -5.24 -4.32
C ILE A 175 25.92 -6.70 -4.46
N THR A 176 24.95 -7.60 -4.53
CA THR A 176 25.13 -9.01 -4.83
C THR A 176 24.47 -9.30 -6.17
N LEU A 177 25.24 -9.88 -7.09
CA LEU A 177 24.80 -10.31 -8.41
C LEU A 177 24.15 -11.70 -8.35
N PRO A 178 23.42 -12.13 -9.40
CA PRO A 178 22.73 -13.42 -9.41
C PRO A 178 23.64 -14.64 -9.27
N ASP A 179 24.92 -14.51 -9.64
CA ASP A 179 25.92 -15.57 -9.47
C ASP A 179 26.49 -15.65 -8.04
N GLY A 180 26.03 -14.78 -7.14
CA GLY A 180 26.46 -14.70 -5.74
C GLY A 180 27.72 -13.87 -5.53
N SER A 181 28.34 -13.34 -6.59
CA SER A 181 29.45 -12.39 -6.46
C SER A 181 28.97 -11.05 -5.90
N THR A 182 29.89 -10.32 -5.29
CA THR A 182 29.60 -9.00 -4.69
C THR A 182 30.44 -7.92 -5.34
N GLU A 183 29.83 -6.77 -5.60
CA GLU A 183 30.52 -5.57 -6.05
C GLU A 183 30.31 -4.44 -5.03
N THR A 184 31.34 -3.61 -4.85
CA THR A 184 31.25 -2.40 -4.01
C THR A 184 31.32 -1.20 -4.93
N ILE A 185 30.28 -0.37 -4.90
CA ILE A 185 30.12 0.79 -5.77
C ILE A 185 30.28 2.05 -4.89
N PRO A 186 31.34 2.86 -5.10
CA PRO A 186 31.48 4.15 -4.42
C PRO A 186 30.26 5.03 -4.67
N THR A 187 29.75 5.67 -3.62
CA THR A 187 28.68 6.68 -3.69
C THR A 187 28.58 7.37 -2.32
N ASP A 188 28.16 8.62 -2.32
CA ASP A 188 27.92 9.38 -1.08
C ASP A 188 26.46 9.27 -0.61
N ALA A 189 25.54 8.73 -1.44
CA ALA A 189 24.14 8.62 -1.10
C ALA A 189 23.50 7.29 -1.52
N VAL A 190 22.74 6.69 -0.59
CA VAL A 190 21.96 5.47 -0.81
C VAL A 190 20.53 5.67 -0.32
N LEU A 191 19.54 5.43 -1.20
CA LEU A 191 18.13 5.31 -0.85
C LEU A 191 17.72 3.84 -0.78
N LEU A 192 17.29 3.40 0.41
CA LEU A 192 16.64 2.12 0.62
C LEU A 192 15.14 2.24 0.28
N ALA A 193 14.75 1.78 -0.90
CA ALA A 193 13.37 1.70 -1.37
C ALA A 193 12.91 0.23 -1.54
N THR A 194 13.43 -0.65 -0.67
CA THR A 194 13.37 -2.11 -0.80
C THR A 194 12.04 -2.74 -0.34
N ASN A 195 11.01 -1.93 -0.10
CA ASN A 195 9.77 -2.33 0.55
C ASN A 195 10.02 -2.93 1.96
N GLY A 196 8.97 -3.48 2.58
CA GLY A 196 9.03 -4.04 3.93
C GLY A 196 9.46 -5.51 3.98
N TYR A 197 8.94 -6.24 4.97
CA TYR A 197 9.36 -7.60 5.33
C TYR A 197 8.23 -8.64 5.18
N GLY A 198 7.11 -8.30 4.54
CA GLY A 198 5.96 -9.21 4.41
C GLY A 198 6.25 -10.54 3.69
N GLY A 199 7.30 -10.61 2.88
CA GLY A 199 7.77 -11.84 2.22
C GLY A 199 8.65 -12.73 3.12
N ASP A 200 9.00 -12.28 4.33
CA ASP A 200 9.73 -13.03 5.34
C ASP A 200 8.76 -13.50 6.44
N HIS A 201 8.36 -14.77 6.37
CA HIS A 201 7.37 -15.34 7.29
C HIS A 201 7.82 -15.33 8.75
N GLU A 202 9.12 -15.49 9.04
CA GLU A 202 9.62 -15.47 10.42
C GLU A 202 9.48 -14.07 11.05
N ARG A 203 9.79 -13.03 10.26
CA ARG A 203 9.56 -11.64 10.67
C ARG A 203 8.07 -11.34 10.81
N VAL A 204 7.23 -11.86 9.92
CA VAL A 204 5.77 -11.71 10.02
C VAL A 204 5.23 -12.35 11.29
N VAL A 205 5.62 -13.58 11.62
CA VAL A 205 5.21 -14.26 12.87
C VAL A 205 5.67 -13.48 14.10
N THR A 206 6.86 -12.90 14.04
CA THR A 206 7.47 -12.16 15.15
C THR A 206 6.78 -10.82 15.41
N HIS A 207 6.54 -10.03 14.36
CA HIS A 207 6.08 -8.65 14.49
C HIS A 207 4.57 -8.50 14.31
N VAL A 208 3.93 -9.39 13.57
CA VAL A 208 2.51 -9.28 13.15
C VAL A 208 1.75 -10.61 13.32
N PRO A 209 1.80 -11.23 14.52
CA PRO A 209 1.30 -12.59 14.71
C PRO A 209 -0.20 -12.75 14.43
N GLU A 210 -1.00 -11.70 14.61
CA GLU A 210 -2.46 -11.74 14.42
C GLU A 210 -2.89 -11.98 12.97
N ILE A 211 -2.03 -11.68 11.99
CA ILE A 211 -2.30 -11.88 10.56
C ILE A 211 -1.31 -12.87 9.92
N ALA A 212 -0.48 -13.56 10.71
CA ALA A 212 0.56 -14.45 10.19
C ALA A 212 0.01 -15.66 9.40
N GLN A 213 -1.25 -16.04 9.62
CA GLN A 213 -1.95 -17.09 8.86
C GLN A 213 -2.53 -16.58 7.54
N ALA A 214 -2.62 -15.27 7.34
CA ALA A 214 -3.12 -14.70 6.11
C ALA A 214 -2.16 -14.94 4.96
N ARG A 215 -2.70 -14.97 3.75
CA ARG A 215 -1.87 -15.07 2.56
C ARG A 215 -1.06 -13.80 2.38
N TYR A 216 0.26 -13.90 2.25
CA TYR A 216 1.03 -12.76 1.77
C TYR A 216 0.72 -12.49 0.30
N HIS A 217 0.29 -11.27 -0.01
CA HIS A 217 -0.07 -10.80 -1.34
C HIS A 217 0.79 -9.58 -1.68
N GLY A 218 2.09 -9.84 -1.82
CA GLY A 218 3.10 -8.86 -2.18
C GLY A 218 4.31 -9.55 -2.78
N SER A 219 5.36 -8.78 -3.06
CA SER A 219 6.57 -9.27 -3.70
C SER A 219 7.34 -10.16 -2.75
N GLU A 220 7.72 -11.35 -3.22
CA GLU A 220 8.58 -12.29 -2.48
C GLU A 220 9.95 -11.70 -2.13
N HIS A 221 10.36 -10.62 -2.80
CA HIS A 221 11.60 -9.92 -2.51
C HIS A 221 11.50 -8.93 -1.35
N SER A 222 10.31 -8.71 -0.78
CA SER A 222 10.09 -7.84 0.40
C SER A 222 10.50 -8.59 1.69
N ARG A 223 11.81 -8.77 1.87
CA ARG A 223 12.40 -9.62 2.92
C ARG A 223 12.97 -8.85 4.12
N GLY A 224 12.74 -7.52 4.17
CA GLY A 224 13.31 -6.68 5.22
C GLY A 224 14.82 -6.44 5.05
N ASP A 225 15.28 -6.25 3.81
CA ASP A 225 16.70 -5.94 3.54
C ASP A 225 17.13 -4.65 4.26
N ALA A 226 16.29 -3.60 4.20
CA ALA A 226 16.54 -2.34 4.89
C ALA A 226 16.66 -2.51 6.41
N LEU A 227 15.84 -3.36 7.04
CA LEU A 227 15.96 -3.66 8.47
C LEU A 227 17.31 -4.33 8.77
N THR A 228 17.70 -5.30 7.95
CA THR A 228 18.97 -6.02 8.11
C THR A 228 20.19 -5.09 7.96
N ILE A 229 20.15 -4.17 7.00
CA ILE A 229 21.20 -3.14 6.81
C ILE A 229 21.19 -2.15 7.96
N GLY A 230 20.00 -1.65 8.35
CA GLY A 230 19.84 -0.70 9.44
C GLY A 230 20.34 -1.25 10.78
N ASP A 231 20.06 -2.51 11.10
CA ASP A 231 20.53 -3.18 12.31
C ASP A 231 22.07 -3.17 12.40
N ARG A 232 22.77 -3.42 11.28
CA ARG A 232 24.25 -3.38 11.22
C ARG A 232 24.80 -1.97 11.40
N LEU A 233 24.07 -0.96 10.93
CA LEU A 233 24.47 0.45 11.00
C LEU A 233 24.02 1.14 12.30
N GLY A 234 23.29 0.44 13.16
CA GLY A 234 22.74 1.00 14.40
C GLY A 234 21.61 2.01 14.15
N ALA A 235 20.84 1.85 13.08
CA ALA A 235 19.66 2.65 12.79
C ALA A 235 18.50 2.29 13.75
N ALA A 236 17.65 3.27 14.06
CA ALA A 236 16.43 3.03 14.81
C ALA A 236 15.34 2.41 13.92
N THR A 237 14.43 1.65 14.54
CA THR A 237 13.24 1.10 13.89
C THR A 237 11.98 1.47 14.67
N ALA A 238 10.85 1.58 13.99
CA ALA A 238 9.56 1.88 14.61
C ALA A 238 8.40 1.18 13.89
N TYR A 239 7.31 1.01 14.63
CA TYR A 239 6.03 0.48 14.13
C TYR A 239 6.14 -0.86 13.42
N LEU A 240 7.07 -1.73 13.84
CA LEU A 240 7.27 -3.03 13.20
C LEU A 240 6.00 -3.89 13.22
N ASP A 241 5.06 -3.65 14.12
CA ASP A 241 3.76 -4.30 14.17
C ASP A 241 2.69 -3.69 13.24
N ALA A 242 3.00 -2.60 12.53
CA ALA A 242 2.08 -1.93 11.65
C ALA A 242 2.01 -2.59 10.27
N TYR A 243 0.81 -2.73 9.73
CA TYR A 243 0.62 -3.41 8.44
C TYR A 243 -0.68 -2.97 7.75
N GLN A 244 -0.77 -3.34 6.47
CA GLN A 244 -1.97 -3.31 5.67
C GLN A 244 -2.44 -4.75 5.46
N GLY A 245 -3.56 -5.08 6.09
CA GLY A 245 -4.33 -6.27 5.76
C GLY A 245 -5.29 -6.02 4.59
N HIS A 246 -5.84 -7.08 4.03
CA HIS A 246 -7.05 -7.00 3.21
C HIS A 246 -7.90 -8.26 3.40
N ALA A 247 -9.17 -8.08 3.80
CA ALA A 247 -10.09 -9.19 4.05
C ALA A 247 -10.87 -9.65 2.81
N ALA A 248 -10.39 -9.38 1.58
CA ALA A 248 -11.19 -9.55 0.37
C ALA A 248 -10.36 -10.04 -0.82
N LEU A 249 -9.45 -10.99 -0.58
CA LEU A 249 -8.74 -11.67 -1.65
C LEU A 249 -9.55 -12.89 -2.09
N SER A 250 -9.86 -13.03 -3.38
CA SER A 250 -10.59 -14.19 -3.90
C SER A 250 -9.82 -15.48 -3.61
N LYS A 251 -10.46 -16.42 -2.90
CA LYS A 251 -9.88 -17.74 -2.61
C LYS A 251 -9.55 -18.50 -3.90
N LYS A 252 -10.42 -18.39 -4.91
CA LYS A 252 -10.29 -19.11 -6.19
C LYS A 252 -9.24 -18.48 -7.09
N ALA A 253 -9.28 -17.16 -7.25
CA ALA A 253 -8.54 -16.46 -8.29
C ALA A 253 -7.28 -15.76 -7.79
N SER A 254 -7.13 -15.58 -6.48
CA SER A 254 -6.07 -14.76 -5.88
C SER A 254 -6.08 -13.29 -6.31
N THR A 255 -7.21 -12.81 -6.86
CA THR A 255 -7.43 -11.44 -7.30
C THR A 255 -8.14 -10.65 -6.21
N LEU A 256 -7.95 -9.34 -6.21
CA LEU A 256 -8.58 -8.46 -5.24
C LEU A 256 -10.07 -8.27 -5.58
N VAL A 257 -10.96 -8.68 -4.67
CA VAL A 257 -12.40 -8.41 -4.79
C VAL A 257 -12.69 -6.92 -4.53
N GLY A 258 -11.83 -6.28 -3.73
CA GLY A 258 -11.85 -4.84 -3.48
C GLY A 258 -12.86 -4.44 -2.40
N TRP A 259 -12.45 -3.55 -1.49
CA TRP A 259 -13.32 -3.09 -0.41
C TRP A 259 -14.44 -2.16 -0.87
N ALA A 260 -14.40 -1.66 -2.11
CA ALA A 260 -15.50 -0.91 -2.70
C ALA A 260 -16.82 -1.71 -2.67
N THR A 261 -16.76 -3.05 -2.77
CA THR A 261 -17.93 -3.93 -2.61
C THR A 261 -18.63 -3.75 -1.27
N VAL A 262 -17.87 -3.64 -0.19
CA VAL A 262 -18.38 -3.39 1.16
C VAL A 262 -18.86 -1.95 1.33
N MET A 263 -18.08 -1.00 0.82
CA MET A 263 -18.43 0.43 0.90
C MET A 263 -19.75 0.74 0.19
N HIS A 264 -20.06 0.04 -0.91
CA HIS A 264 -21.33 0.14 -1.61
C HIS A 264 -22.48 -0.69 -1.01
N GLY A 265 -22.30 -1.31 0.17
CA GLY A 265 -23.38 -2.01 0.88
C GLY A 265 -23.20 -3.52 1.06
N GLY A 266 -22.16 -4.12 0.47
CA GLY A 266 -21.87 -5.54 0.63
C GLY A 266 -21.58 -5.94 2.09
N VAL A 267 -21.80 -7.22 2.41
CA VAL A 267 -21.58 -7.78 3.75
C VAL A 267 -20.63 -8.98 3.71
N VAL A 268 -19.98 -9.27 4.83
CA VAL A 268 -19.06 -10.41 4.96
C VAL A 268 -19.64 -11.44 5.93
N LEU A 269 -19.80 -12.67 5.45
CA LEU A 269 -20.23 -13.81 6.23
C LEU A 269 -19.05 -14.74 6.53
N ASP A 270 -18.99 -15.34 7.71
CA ASP A 270 -18.10 -16.47 7.97
C ASP A 270 -18.73 -17.79 7.46
N LEU A 271 -18.02 -18.91 7.65
CA LEU A 271 -18.49 -20.23 7.22
C LEU A 271 -19.71 -20.75 8.02
N THR A 272 -20.16 -20.04 9.06
CA THR A 272 -21.42 -20.33 9.76
C THR A 272 -22.62 -19.61 9.13
N GLY A 273 -22.39 -18.76 8.13
CA GLY A 273 -23.41 -17.99 7.43
C GLY A 273 -23.83 -16.72 8.17
N ARG A 274 -23.02 -16.22 9.11
CA ARG A 274 -23.31 -15.03 9.93
C ARG A 274 -22.24 -13.96 9.75
N ARG A 275 -22.62 -12.70 9.94
CA ARG A 275 -21.66 -11.60 10.08
C ARG A 275 -20.93 -11.71 11.41
N PHE A 276 -19.73 -11.15 11.47
CA PHE A 276 -18.84 -11.24 12.64
C PHE A 276 -18.15 -9.92 12.99
N GLY A 277 -18.63 -8.80 12.44
CA GLY A 277 -18.12 -7.47 12.75
C GLY A 277 -18.63 -6.42 11.76
N ASP A 278 -18.37 -5.15 12.07
CA ASP A 278 -18.65 -4.03 11.18
C ASP A 278 -17.59 -3.93 10.08
N GLU A 279 -17.99 -4.26 8.86
CA GLU A 279 -17.14 -4.27 7.68
C GLU A 279 -16.71 -2.85 7.26
N THR A 280 -17.37 -1.80 7.74
CA THR A 280 -17.05 -0.41 7.38
C THR A 280 -15.92 0.19 8.21
N THR A 281 -15.44 -0.54 9.24
CA THR A 281 -14.29 -0.12 10.06
C THR A 281 -12.99 0.03 9.26
N GLY A 282 -12.82 -0.80 8.22
CA GLY A 282 -11.68 -0.77 7.30
C GLY A 282 -11.22 -2.16 6.88
N TYR A 283 -10.73 -2.30 5.65
CA TYR A 283 -10.29 -3.58 5.09
C TYR A 283 -9.05 -4.16 5.77
N SER A 284 -8.21 -3.29 6.36
CA SER A 284 -6.99 -3.69 7.04
C SER A 284 -7.30 -4.39 8.36
N GLU A 285 -8.13 -3.76 9.18
CA GLU A 285 -8.58 -4.26 10.48
C GLU A 285 -9.41 -5.52 10.33
N TYR A 286 -10.32 -5.52 9.36
CA TYR A 286 -11.18 -6.67 9.12
C TYR A 286 -10.40 -7.91 8.68
N ALA A 287 -9.20 -7.74 8.12
CA ALA A 287 -8.36 -8.87 7.70
C ALA A 287 -7.92 -9.72 8.90
N ALA A 288 -7.62 -9.10 10.06
CA ALA A 288 -7.32 -9.82 11.28
C ALA A 288 -8.56 -10.57 11.83
N HIS A 289 -9.74 -9.94 11.76
CA HIS A 289 -10.99 -10.58 12.17
C HIS A 289 -11.28 -11.84 11.32
N LEU A 290 -11.08 -11.74 10.00
CA LEU A 290 -11.23 -12.85 9.07
C LEU A 290 -10.15 -13.92 9.29
N ALA A 291 -8.89 -13.53 9.52
CA ALA A 291 -7.80 -14.47 9.82
C ALA A 291 -8.08 -15.29 11.09
N ALA A 292 -8.74 -14.70 12.07
CA ALA A 292 -9.17 -15.38 13.30
C ALA A 292 -10.39 -16.29 13.12
N ARG A 293 -11.05 -16.32 11.95
CA ARG A 293 -12.15 -17.27 11.67
C ARG A 293 -11.60 -18.68 11.40
N PRO A 294 -12.41 -19.74 11.62
CA PRO A 294 -12.07 -21.07 11.16
C PRO A 294 -11.64 -21.07 9.69
N GLU A 295 -10.55 -21.78 9.40
CA GLU A 295 -9.94 -21.87 8.05
C GLU A 295 -9.42 -20.54 7.48
N SER A 296 -9.56 -19.42 8.20
CA SER A 296 -9.29 -18.07 7.69
C SER A 296 -10.09 -17.77 6.41
N GLU A 297 -11.37 -18.13 6.39
CA GLU A 297 -12.25 -17.99 5.22
C GLU A 297 -13.58 -17.30 5.53
N GLY A 298 -14.11 -16.66 4.50
CA GLY A 298 -15.43 -16.03 4.54
C GLY A 298 -16.00 -15.85 3.13
N VAL A 299 -17.13 -15.16 3.06
CA VAL A 299 -17.84 -14.87 1.82
C VAL A 299 -18.28 -13.41 1.82
N ILE A 300 -17.93 -12.67 0.77
CA ILE A 300 -18.55 -11.38 0.48
C ILE A 300 -19.85 -11.63 -0.27
N VAL A 301 -20.95 -11.07 0.21
CA VAL A 301 -22.25 -11.05 -0.47
C VAL A 301 -22.56 -9.65 -0.95
N ILE A 302 -22.91 -9.53 -2.23
CA ILE A 302 -23.27 -8.30 -2.93
C ILE A 302 -24.52 -8.51 -3.78
N ASP A 303 -25.08 -7.43 -4.31
CA ASP A 303 -26.12 -7.46 -5.34
C ASP A 303 -25.58 -7.02 -6.71
N ARG A 304 -26.49 -6.87 -7.68
CA ARG A 304 -26.15 -6.46 -9.05
C ARG A 304 -25.64 -5.03 -9.17
N ASP A 305 -26.19 -4.09 -8.39
CA ASP A 305 -25.76 -2.69 -8.44
C ASP A 305 -24.30 -2.55 -7.98
N ILE A 306 -23.97 -3.20 -6.85
CA ILE A 306 -22.60 -3.22 -6.31
C ILE A 306 -21.64 -3.89 -7.30
N HIS A 307 -22.03 -5.03 -7.87
CA HIS A 307 -21.24 -5.73 -8.88
C HIS A 307 -20.89 -4.79 -10.05
N ASP A 308 -21.89 -4.12 -10.62
CA ASP A 308 -21.71 -3.29 -11.81
C ASP A 308 -20.84 -2.06 -11.52
N LYS A 309 -21.02 -1.41 -10.36
CA LYS A 309 -20.12 -0.32 -9.89
C LYS A 309 -18.66 -0.78 -9.78
N CYS A 310 -18.44 -2.00 -9.28
CA CYS A 310 -17.10 -2.54 -9.05
C CYS A 310 -16.39 -3.00 -10.33
N LEU A 311 -17.08 -3.16 -11.47
CA LEU A 311 -16.46 -3.49 -12.76
C LEU A 311 -15.49 -2.42 -13.28
N SER A 312 -15.49 -1.22 -12.70
CA SER A 312 -14.47 -0.19 -12.97
C SER A 312 -13.07 -0.61 -12.53
N PHE A 313 -12.94 -1.47 -11.52
CA PHE A 313 -11.67 -1.95 -10.98
C PHE A 313 -11.15 -3.16 -11.78
N THR A 314 -9.90 -3.09 -12.22
CA THR A 314 -9.27 -4.18 -12.98
C THR A 314 -9.27 -5.51 -12.23
N ASP A 315 -8.94 -5.51 -10.94
CA ASP A 315 -8.89 -6.74 -10.13
C ASP A 315 -10.26 -7.38 -9.91
N PHE A 316 -11.31 -6.56 -9.78
CA PHE A 316 -12.67 -7.07 -9.67
C PHE A 316 -13.12 -7.71 -10.99
N ARG A 317 -12.84 -7.09 -12.14
CA ARG A 317 -13.09 -7.71 -13.45
C ARG A 317 -12.36 -9.05 -13.58
N GLN A 318 -11.09 -9.13 -13.19
CA GLN A 318 -10.35 -10.40 -13.18
C GLN A 318 -10.99 -11.44 -12.25
N THR A 319 -11.53 -11.02 -11.10
CA THR A 319 -12.30 -11.88 -10.21
C THR A 319 -13.55 -12.43 -10.90
N VAL A 320 -14.31 -11.59 -11.59
CA VAL A 320 -15.50 -11.98 -12.37
C VAL A 320 -15.11 -12.96 -13.48
N ASP A 321 -14.12 -12.62 -14.30
CA ASP A 321 -13.67 -13.39 -15.46
C ASP A 321 -13.10 -14.77 -15.06
N SER A 322 -12.54 -14.89 -13.85
CA SER A 322 -12.09 -16.19 -13.31
C SER A 322 -13.24 -17.15 -12.97
N GLY A 323 -14.49 -16.65 -13.00
CA GLY A 323 -15.67 -17.37 -12.55
C GLY A 323 -15.69 -17.59 -11.05
N ALA A 324 -15.12 -16.68 -10.25
CA ALA A 324 -15.16 -16.75 -8.79
C ALA A 324 -16.49 -16.26 -8.18
N VAL A 325 -17.30 -15.56 -8.96
CA VAL A 325 -18.61 -15.04 -8.54
C VAL A 325 -19.67 -16.11 -8.71
N VAL A 326 -20.40 -16.40 -7.63
CA VAL A 326 -21.55 -17.31 -7.61
C VAL A 326 -22.82 -16.46 -7.51
N TRP A 327 -23.77 -16.67 -8.42
CA TRP A 327 -25.06 -15.97 -8.42
C TRP A 327 -26.20 -16.88 -7.98
N ALA A 328 -27.18 -16.32 -7.27
CA ALA A 328 -28.41 -16.98 -6.88
C ALA A 328 -29.57 -15.96 -6.78
N ASP A 329 -30.79 -16.36 -7.07
CA ASP A 329 -31.96 -15.46 -7.02
C ASP A 329 -32.44 -15.23 -5.59
N THR A 330 -32.20 -16.19 -4.69
CA THR A 330 -32.61 -16.13 -3.29
C THR A 330 -31.47 -16.42 -2.30
N PRO A 331 -31.56 -15.95 -1.04
CA PRO A 331 -30.58 -16.28 -0.01
C PRO A 331 -30.41 -17.79 0.27
N ALA A 332 -31.50 -18.56 0.13
CA ALA A 332 -31.46 -20.01 0.34
C ALA A 332 -30.68 -20.74 -0.76
N GLU A 333 -30.89 -20.36 -2.01
CA GLU A 333 -30.11 -20.85 -3.15
C GLU A 333 -28.64 -20.42 -3.06
N LEU A 334 -28.38 -19.20 -2.58
CA LEU A 334 -27.02 -18.71 -2.34
C LEU A 334 -26.30 -19.58 -1.30
N ALA A 335 -26.98 -19.87 -0.19
CA ALA A 335 -26.45 -20.74 0.86
C ALA A 335 -26.14 -22.15 0.35
N ASP A 336 -27.04 -22.76 -0.43
CA ASP A 336 -26.84 -24.08 -1.03
C ASP A 336 -25.61 -24.09 -1.97
N ALA A 337 -25.51 -23.11 -2.87
CA ALA A 337 -24.39 -22.97 -3.79
C ALA A 337 -23.03 -22.75 -3.07
N LEU A 338 -23.07 -22.17 -1.87
CA LEU A 338 -21.90 -21.95 -1.02
C LEU A 338 -21.70 -23.04 0.05
N GLY A 339 -22.56 -24.06 0.13
CA GLY A 339 -22.50 -25.05 1.20
C GLY A 339 -22.54 -24.44 2.61
N LEU A 340 -23.25 -23.33 2.79
CA LEU A 340 -23.46 -22.65 4.08
C LEU A 340 -24.81 -23.04 4.69
N PRO A 341 -25.00 -22.87 6.02
CA PRO A 341 -26.29 -23.15 6.65
C PRO A 341 -27.40 -22.21 6.14
N ALA A 342 -28.39 -22.75 5.42
CA ALA A 342 -29.44 -21.96 4.78
C ALA A 342 -30.20 -21.05 5.75
N ASP A 343 -30.63 -21.58 6.90
CA ASP A 343 -31.36 -20.80 7.91
C ASP A 343 -30.52 -19.62 8.46
N ALA A 344 -29.20 -19.80 8.57
CA ALA A 344 -28.31 -18.74 9.05
C ALA A 344 -28.19 -17.62 8.02
N VAL A 345 -27.90 -17.96 6.75
CA VAL A 345 -27.74 -16.97 5.67
C VAL A 345 -29.05 -16.21 5.42
N VAL A 346 -30.18 -16.92 5.34
CA VAL A 346 -31.50 -16.28 5.15
C VAL A 346 -31.81 -15.32 6.29
N GLY A 347 -31.61 -15.76 7.54
CA GLY A 347 -31.84 -14.94 8.71
C GLY A 347 -30.92 -13.71 8.78
N GLU A 348 -29.65 -13.88 8.42
CA GLU A 348 -28.65 -12.81 8.43
C GLU A 348 -28.94 -11.75 7.36
N LEU A 349 -29.21 -12.15 6.11
CA LEU A 349 -29.53 -11.18 5.04
C LEU A 349 -30.85 -10.44 5.31
N ALA A 350 -31.85 -11.11 5.88
CA ALA A 350 -33.08 -10.45 6.30
C ALA A 350 -32.84 -9.44 7.44
N ALA A 351 -31.90 -9.71 8.35
CA ALA A 351 -31.52 -8.75 9.40
C ALA A 351 -30.78 -7.55 8.81
N VAL A 352 -29.83 -7.77 7.90
CA VAL A 352 -29.10 -6.72 7.17
C VAL A 352 -30.07 -5.79 6.43
N GLU A 353 -31.10 -6.33 5.80
CA GLU A 353 -32.16 -5.54 5.14
C GLU A 353 -32.87 -4.59 6.12
N ARG A 354 -33.22 -5.06 7.33
CA ARG A 354 -33.81 -4.22 8.39
C ARG A 354 -32.85 -3.15 8.90
N PHE A 355 -31.55 -3.47 9.01
CA PHE A 355 -30.52 -2.49 9.38
C PHE A 355 -30.35 -1.41 8.32
N ALA A 356 -30.32 -1.79 7.03
CA ALA A 356 -30.20 -0.85 5.92
C ALA A 356 -31.40 0.10 5.81
N ARG A 357 -32.61 -0.37 6.19
CA ARG A 357 -33.83 0.46 6.31
C ARG A 357 -33.85 1.36 7.54
N GLY A 358 -32.95 1.16 8.50
CA GLY A 358 -32.99 1.83 9.79
C GLY A 358 -34.14 1.37 10.70
N GLU A 359 -34.71 0.19 10.45
CA GLU A 359 -35.76 -0.40 11.29
C GLU A 359 -35.19 -0.97 12.59
N GLU A 360 -33.94 -1.45 12.53
CA GLU A 360 -33.18 -1.99 13.67
C GLU A 360 -31.75 -1.45 13.65
N SER A 361 -31.12 -1.37 14.83
CA SER A 361 -29.69 -1.05 14.93
C SER A 361 -28.85 -2.30 14.64
N ASP A 362 -27.80 -2.15 13.84
CA ASP A 362 -26.86 -3.23 13.59
C ASP A 362 -26.10 -3.60 14.89
N PRO A 363 -26.13 -4.86 15.35
CA PRO A 363 -25.43 -5.29 16.56
C PRO A 363 -23.91 -5.16 16.47
N HIS A 364 -23.34 -5.10 15.27
CA HIS A 364 -21.91 -4.90 15.05
C HIS A 364 -21.50 -3.42 15.01
N GLY A 365 -22.45 -2.49 15.00
CA GLY A 365 -22.19 -1.05 15.02
C GLY A 365 -22.07 -0.38 13.65
N ARG A 366 -22.28 -1.11 12.55
CA ARG A 366 -22.34 -0.51 11.21
C ARG A 366 -23.52 0.43 11.11
N THR A 367 -23.26 1.67 10.73
CA THR A 367 -24.28 2.74 10.66
C THR A 367 -24.60 3.19 9.24
N SER A 368 -23.84 2.72 8.24
CA SER A 368 -23.98 3.14 6.86
C SER A 368 -24.17 1.96 5.92
N PHE A 369 -25.26 2.02 5.16
CA PHE A 369 -25.59 1.17 4.02
C PHE A 369 -26.04 2.10 2.89
N GLU A 370 -25.45 2.01 1.69
CA GLU A 370 -25.90 2.85 0.56
C GLU A 370 -27.34 2.51 0.15
N HIS A 371 -27.68 1.21 0.20
CA HIS A 371 -28.99 0.66 -0.10
C HIS A 371 -29.15 -0.74 0.51
N GLU A 372 -30.36 -1.29 0.41
CA GLU A 372 -30.69 -2.67 0.79
C GLU A 372 -30.16 -3.66 -0.24
N LEU A 373 -29.55 -4.77 0.20
CA LEU A 373 -29.16 -5.84 -0.72
C LEU A 373 -30.39 -6.57 -1.27
N THR A 374 -30.54 -6.55 -2.59
CA THR A 374 -31.67 -7.19 -3.28
C THR A 374 -31.22 -8.29 -4.25
N GLY A 375 -32.05 -9.32 -4.40
CA GLY A 375 -31.81 -10.41 -5.35
C GLY A 375 -31.87 -9.95 -6.81
N PRO A 376 -31.07 -10.54 -7.73
CA PRO A 376 -30.18 -11.68 -7.50
C PRO A 376 -28.93 -11.30 -6.70
N TYR A 377 -28.52 -12.20 -5.81
CA TYR A 377 -27.34 -12.06 -4.97
C TYR A 377 -26.11 -12.67 -5.64
N ALA A 378 -24.97 -12.02 -5.48
CA ALA A 378 -23.66 -12.54 -5.85
C ALA A 378 -22.83 -12.80 -4.60
N ALA A 379 -22.06 -13.89 -4.61
CA ALA A 379 -21.14 -14.23 -3.55
C ALA A 379 -19.74 -14.56 -4.09
N ILE A 380 -18.71 -14.11 -3.35
CA ILE A 380 -17.31 -14.44 -3.62
C ILE A 380 -16.68 -15.00 -2.34
N ARG A 381 -16.10 -16.21 -2.42
CA ARG A 381 -15.29 -16.75 -1.33
C ARG A 381 -13.97 -16.01 -1.20
N ILE A 382 -13.65 -15.58 0.01
CA ILE A 382 -12.51 -14.72 0.32
C ILE A 382 -11.61 -15.31 1.41
N VAL A 383 -10.34 -14.93 1.35
CA VAL A 383 -9.33 -15.16 2.38
C VAL A 383 -8.71 -13.82 2.79
N PRO A 384 -8.17 -13.70 4.02
CA PRO A 384 -7.43 -12.53 4.43
C PRO A 384 -6.04 -12.56 3.78
N ALA A 385 -5.49 -11.38 3.58
CA ALA A 385 -4.17 -11.21 3.03
C ALA A 385 -3.37 -10.13 3.77
N LEU A 386 -2.06 -10.34 3.86
CA LEU A 386 -1.08 -9.32 4.23
C LEU A 386 -0.53 -8.69 2.95
N PHE A 387 -0.70 -7.38 2.78
CA PHE A 387 -0.29 -6.68 1.55
C PHE A 387 1.04 -5.96 1.74
N HIS A 388 1.20 -5.31 2.89
CA HIS A 388 2.33 -4.42 3.14
C HIS A 388 2.58 -4.32 4.64
N THR A 389 3.83 -4.37 5.05
CA THR A 389 4.27 -4.07 6.42
C THR A 389 4.72 -2.62 6.46
N GLN A 390 4.19 -1.84 7.39
CA GLN A 390 4.34 -0.39 7.42
C GLN A 390 5.31 0.10 8.51
N GLY A 391 5.91 -0.83 9.25
CA GLY A 391 7.07 -0.55 10.09
C GLY A 391 8.37 -0.67 9.31
N GLY A 392 9.38 0.06 9.76
CA GLY A 392 10.67 0.11 9.09
C GLY A 392 11.70 0.91 9.86
N LEU A 393 12.72 1.38 9.14
CA LEU A 393 13.73 2.29 9.67
C LEU A 393 13.08 3.63 10.04
N VAL A 394 13.47 4.22 11.17
CA VAL A 394 13.05 5.57 11.55
C VAL A 394 13.70 6.56 10.59
N VAL A 395 12.87 7.45 10.04
CA VAL A 395 13.32 8.54 9.18
C VAL A 395 12.75 9.87 9.67
N ASP A 396 13.44 10.97 9.38
CA ASP A 396 12.88 12.31 9.56
C ASP A 396 11.96 12.73 8.39
N GLY A 397 11.43 13.95 8.46
CA GLY A 397 10.59 14.53 7.40
C GLY A 397 11.27 14.73 6.04
N ASN A 398 12.57 14.42 5.92
CA ASN A 398 13.39 14.49 4.71
C ASN A 398 13.89 13.09 4.28
N ALA A 399 13.29 12.02 4.81
CA ALA A 399 13.61 10.62 4.52
C ALA A 399 15.00 10.15 5.00
N ARG A 400 15.74 10.94 5.80
CA ARG A 400 17.06 10.55 6.29
C ARG A 400 16.93 9.52 7.40
N VAL A 401 17.67 8.42 7.32
CA VAL A 401 17.64 7.35 8.33
C VAL A 401 18.28 7.84 9.63
N LEU A 402 17.57 7.63 10.74
CA LEU A 402 17.98 8.11 12.06
C LEU A 402 18.52 6.98 12.93
N ARG A 403 19.46 7.33 13.80
CA ARG A 403 19.92 6.51 14.93
C ARG A 403 18.97 6.68 16.13
N PRO A 404 19.06 5.82 17.16
CA PRO A 404 18.24 5.95 18.37
C PRO A 404 18.38 7.28 19.14
N ASP A 405 19.50 8.01 18.95
CA ASP A 405 19.71 9.33 19.55
C ASP A 405 19.13 10.48 18.70
N GLY A 406 18.48 10.17 17.58
CA GLY A 406 17.90 11.14 16.65
C GLY A 406 18.88 11.72 15.64
N THR A 407 20.16 11.33 15.67
CA THR A 407 21.14 11.77 14.66
C THR A 407 20.96 11.02 13.35
N ALA A 408 21.11 11.72 12.23
CA ALA A 408 21.03 11.09 10.91
C ALA A 408 22.32 10.29 10.59
N ILE A 409 22.17 9.19 9.85
CA ILE A 409 23.29 8.56 9.13
C ILE A 409 23.45 9.34 7.83
N GLU A 410 24.53 10.10 7.69
CA GLU A 410 24.70 11.02 6.56
C GLU A 410 24.79 10.22 5.25
N GLY A 411 24.00 10.62 4.24
CA GLY A 411 23.93 9.91 2.96
C GLY A 411 22.99 8.68 2.94
N LEU A 412 22.39 8.28 4.05
CA LEU A 412 21.46 7.13 4.08
C LEU A 412 20.01 7.58 4.19
N PHE A 413 19.19 7.12 3.25
CA PHE A 413 17.76 7.43 3.16
C PHE A 413 16.92 6.15 3.10
N ALA A 414 15.65 6.24 3.49
CA ALA A 414 14.70 5.14 3.33
C ALA A 414 13.31 5.64 2.91
N SER A 415 12.58 4.82 2.14
CA SER A 415 11.23 5.14 1.66
C SER A 415 10.33 3.91 1.58
N GLY A 416 9.01 4.13 1.59
CA GLY A 416 8.02 3.03 1.56
C GLY A 416 8.20 2.10 2.74
N GLY A 417 7.93 0.79 2.57
CA GLY A 417 8.07 -0.20 3.65
C GLY A 417 9.50 -0.41 4.17
N ALA A 418 10.52 0.19 3.56
CA ALA A 418 11.87 0.22 4.13
C ALA A 418 11.97 1.23 5.30
N ALA A 419 11.17 2.29 5.25
CA ALA A 419 11.01 3.26 6.32
C ALA A 419 9.76 2.96 7.16
N MET A 420 9.68 3.56 8.34
CA MET A 420 8.43 3.64 9.07
C MET A 420 7.38 4.43 8.28
N GLY A 421 6.15 3.96 8.30
CA GLY A 421 5.00 4.64 7.73
C GLY A 421 4.31 5.57 8.73
N ILE A 422 3.16 6.10 8.32
CA ILE A 422 2.33 7.02 9.11
C ILE A 422 1.06 6.35 9.64
N SER A 423 1.05 5.01 9.67
CA SER A 423 -0.11 4.21 10.06
C SER A 423 -0.09 3.80 11.53
N GLY A 424 0.81 4.35 12.36
CA GLY A 424 0.87 4.05 13.79
C GLY A 424 1.09 2.56 14.05
N HIS A 425 0.39 1.98 15.02
CA HIS A 425 0.50 0.56 15.41
C HIS A 425 -0.64 -0.33 14.86
N GLY A 426 -0.32 -1.60 14.61
CA GLY A 426 -1.25 -2.61 14.10
C GLY A 426 -1.88 -2.31 12.73
N ALA A 427 -3.03 -2.93 12.45
CA ALA A 427 -3.79 -2.71 11.21
C ALA A 427 -4.60 -1.40 11.18
N ALA A 428 -4.97 -0.88 12.36
CA ALA A 428 -6.07 0.08 12.51
C ALA A 428 -5.75 1.50 12.06
N GLY A 429 -4.47 1.86 11.99
CA GLY A 429 -4.07 3.18 11.54
C GLY A 429 -3.93 3.31 10.02
N TYR A 430 -4.15 2.24 9.25
CA TYR A 430 -4.01 2.32 7.80
C TYR A 430 -5.12 3.14 7.14
N LEU A 431 -4.72 4.10 6.30
CA LEU A 431 -5.58 4.82 5.37
C LEU A 431 -5.23 4.43 3.93
N ALA A 432 -6.22 4.41 3.05
CA ALA A 432 -5.98 4.10 1.65
C ALA A 432 -4.96 5.08 1.05
N GLY A 433 -3.93 4.52 0.42
CA GLY A 433 -2.84 5.31 -0.15
C GLY A 433 -1.67 5.59 0.82
N ASN A 434 -1.77 5.26 2.10
CA ASN A 434 -0.63 5.26 3.05
C ASN A 434 0.42 4.17 2.75
N GLY A 435 0.28 3.40 1.67
CA GLY A 435 1.36 2.58 1.13
C GLY A 435 2.19 3.34 0.09
N LEU A 436 1.52 3.87 -0.93
CA LEU A 436 2.19 4.57 -2.03
C LEU A 436 2.70 5.96 -1.63
N LEU A 437 1.99 6.72 -0.79
CA LEU A 437 2.45 8.05 -0.42
C LEU A 437 3.79 8.03 0.33
N PRO A 438 4.02 7.18 1.37
CA PRO A 438 5.35 7.04 1.93
C PRO A 438 6.39 6.50 0.94
N ALA A 439 6.01 5.63 0.02
CA ALA A 439 6.93 5.08 -0.98
C ALA A 439 7.41 6.12 -2.00
N LEU A 440 6.50 6.93 -2.52
CA LEU A 440 6.77 7.92 -3.55
C LEU A 440 7.20 9.26 -2.94
N GLY A 441 6.56 9.69 -1.85
CA GLY A 441 6.81 10.98 -1.20
C GLY A 441 8.15 11.04 -0.48
N LEU A 442 8.53 10.01 0.29
CA LEU A 442 9.86 9.97 0.90
C LEU A 442 10.96 9.84 -0.16
N ALA A 443 10.73 9.07 -1.23
CA ALA A 443 11.66 8.97 -2.36
C ALA A 443 11.86 10.32 -3.05
N TYR A 444 10.78 11.07 -3.29
CA TYR A 444 10.82 12.43 -3.84
C TYR A 444 11.61 13.38 -2.93
N LEU A 445 11.34 13.38 -1.63
CA LEU A 445 12.04 14.23 -0.66
C LEU A 445 13.52 13.87 -0.51
N ALA A 446 13.86 12.59 -0.51
CA ALA A 446 15.26 12.14 -0.47
C ALA A 446 16.06 12.69 -1.65
N ALA A 447 15.50 12.63 -2.86
CA ALA A 447 16.16 13.15 -4.06
C ALA A 447 16.40 14.67 -3.98
N ASP A 448 15.45 15.45 -3.46
CA ASP A 448 15.62 16.89 -3.24
C ASP A 448 16.74 17.19 -2.22
N VAL A 449 16.89 16.37 -1.18
CA VAL A 449 17.96 16.51 -0.19
C VAL A 449 19.33 16.21 -0.79
N VAL A 450 19.45 15.12 -1.55
CA VAL A 450 20.70 14.75 -2.23
C VAL A 450 21.10 15.86 -3.19
N ALA A 451 20.19 16.37 -4.02
CA ALA A 451 20.49 17.50 -4.91
C ALA A 451 21.02 18.74 -4.16
N GLY A 452 20.46 19.04 -2.99
CA GLY A 452 20.90 20.16 -2.15
C GLY A 452 22.31 20.01 -1.55
N THR A 453 22.89 18.82 -1.51
CA THR A 453 24.26 18.58 -0.99
C THR A 453 25.33 18.55 -2.08
N HIS A 454 24.95 18.47 -3.36
CA HIS A 454 25.87 18.45 -4.52
C HIS A 454 26.13 19.85 -5.12
N HIS A 455 25.49 20.89 -4.59
CA HIS A 455 25.73 22.30 -4.93
C HIS A 455 26.58 23.00 -3.85
#